data_AF-A0AAD7W463-F1
#
_entry.id   AF-A0AAD7W463-F1
#
_cell.length_a   1.000
_cell.length_b   1.000
_cell.length_c   1.000
_cell.angle_alpha   90.00
_cell.angle_beta   90.00
_cell.angle_gamma   90.00
#
_symmetry.space_group_name_H-M   'P 1'
#
loop_
_entity.id
_entity.type
_entity.pdbx_description
1 polymer ?
#
loop_
_entity_poly.entity_id
_entity_poly.type
_entity_poly.pdbx_seq_one_letter_code
_entity_poly.pdbx_strand_id
1 'polypeptide(L)'
;MAKLQREFQRQTQCPKRVDILFCSSVDTFVGTMLRLTASRVGSLFTRRMVVATTSSSVRMSSQGHEVSEVSDLSVPMYCDRLDTPLPDKPYQDALSVAEKDLKQKEKGPWGQMSNEDKLALYRLSFRQTYAEMKHPTGEWKTVIGGMLIFIGLTGLLVIWQRHYVYPPFPHTLDDDWQARQVQRMLDMRVNPVEGFSAKWDYEKKQWK
;
A
#
# COMPACT_ATOMS: atom_id res chain seq x y z
N MET A 1 47.17 -2.14 -30.10
CA MET A 1 46.47 -2.03 -28.81
C MET A 1 45.32 -1.01 -28.84
N ALA A 2 45.56 0.28 -29.12
CA ALA A 2 44.51 1.32 -29.14
C ALA A 2 43.42 1.18 -30.24
N LYS A 3 43.63 0.36 -31.27
CA LYS A 3 42.63 0.05 -32.31
C LYS A 3 41.68 -1.08 -31.86
N LEU A 4 42.24 -2.11 -31.22
CA LEU A 4 41.50 -3.23 -30.62
C LEU A 4 40.62 -2.79 -29.45
N GLN A 5 41.10 -1.88 -28.59
CA GLN A 5 40.27 -1.31 -27.51
C GLN A 5 39.10 -0.47 -28.06
N ARG A 6 39.29 0.23 -29.19
CA ARG A 6 38.22 1.00 -29.86
C ARG A 6 37.20 0.13 -30.59
N GLU A 7 37.58 -1.07 -31.01
CA GLU A 7 36.66 -2.06 -31.56
C GLU A 7 35.92 -2.82 -30.46
N PHE A 8 36.59 -3.11 -29.34
CA PHE A 8 35.97 -3.71 -28.16
C PHE A 8 34.92 -2.79 -27.52
N GLN A 9 35.23 -1.50 -27.37
CA GLN A 9 34.26 -0.47 -26.93
C GLN A 9 33.04 -0.36 -27.86
N ARG A 10 33.23 -0.55 -29.17
CA ARG A 10 32.12 -0.59 -30.14
C ARG A 10 31.30 -1.87 -30.07
N GLN A 11 31.92 -3.02 -29.78
CA GLN A 11 31.21 -4.30 -29.58
C GLN A 11 30.47 -4.39 -28.24
N THR A 12 30.99 -3.77 -27.18
CA THR A 12 30.27 -3.66 -25.89
C THR A 12 29.09 -2.69 -25.94
N GLN A 13 28.96 -1.93 -27.03
CA GLN A 13 27.80 -1.08 -27.29
C GLN A 13 26.68 -1.90 -27.97
N CYS A 14 26.20 -2.93 -27.27
CA CYS A 14 24.86 -3.49 -27.54
C CYS A 14 23.80 -2.47 -27.10
N PRO A 15 22.61 -2.44 -27.73
CA PRO A 15 21.71 -1.30 -27.67
C PRO A 15 21.16 -1.12 -26.26
N LYS A 16 21.68 -0.13 -25.53
CA LYS A 16 21.03 0.44 -24.35
C LYS A 16 19.73 1.13 -24.80
N ARG A 17 18.69 0.37 -25.17
CA ARG A 17 17.34 0.87 -25.51
C ARG A 17 16.27 0.53 -24.48
N VAL A 18 16.65 0.15 -23.27
CA VAL A 18 15.68 0.02 -22.16
C VAL A 18 16.19 0.63 -20.86
N ASP A 19 17.49 0.58 -20.56
CA ASP A 19 17.96 1.00 -19.22
C ASP A 19 18.51 2.44 -19.11
N ILE A 20 18.67 3.16 -20.23
CA ILE A 20 18.97 4.60 -20.19
C ILE A 20 17.69 5.44 -20.00
N LEU A 21 16.51 4.91 -20.35
CA LEU A 21 15.30 5.72 -20.27
C LEU A 21 14.92 6.04 -18.81
N PHE A 22 15.20 5.14 -17.86
CA PHE A 22 14.83 5.37 -16.47
C PHE A 22 15.79 6.32 -15.73
N CYS A 23 17.10 6.27 -16.04
CA CYS A 23 18.07 7.15 -15.40
C CYS A 23 18.09 8.55 -16.03
N SER A 24 18.00 8.66 -17.37
CA SER A 24 17.89 9.98 -18.02
C SER A 24 16.53 10.65 -17.78
N SER A 25 15.44 9.92 -17.52
CA SER A 25 14.14 10.55 -17.25
C SER A 25 14.08 11.27 -15.89
N VAL A 26 14.86 10.84 -14.89
CA VAL A 26 14.90 11.52 -13.58
C VAL A 26 15.77 12.79 -13.67
N ASP A 27 16.89 12.73 -14.38
CA ASP A 27 17.76 13.89 -14.57
C ASP A 27 17.18 14.95 -15.53
N THR A 28 16.41 14.53 -16.56
CA THR A 28 15.75 15.45 -17.51
C THR A 28 14.56 16.19 -16.87
N PHE A 29 13.89 15.58 -15.88
CA PHE A 29 12.74 16.20 -15.21
C PHE A 29 13.16 17.38 -14.30
N VAL A 30 14.37 17.33 -13.74
CA VAL A 30 14.89 18.40 -12.87
C VAL A 30 15.54 19.55 -13.68
N GLY A 31 16.13 19.27 -14.84
CA GLY A 31 16.82 20.29 -15.65
C GLY A 31 15.91 21.20 -16.50
N THR A 32 14.68 20.80 -16.81
CA THR A 32 13.82 21.51 -17.78
C THR A 32 12.95 22.60 -17.14
N MET A 33 12.81 22.64 -15.82
CA MET A 33 11.90 23.57 -15.13
C MET A 33 12.48 24.98 -14.88
N LEU A 34 13.73 25.26 -15.26
CA LEU A 34 14.39 26.54 -14.93
C LEU A 34 14.68 27.49 -16.09
N ARG A 35 14.06 27.29 -17.27
CA ARG A 35 14.20 28.25 -18.38
C ARG A 35 12.91 28.43 -19.17
N LEU A 36 12.12 29.44 -18.81
CA LEU A 36 11.33 30.21 -19.78
C LEU A 36 11.21 31.65 -19.30
N THR A 37 11.70 32.56 -20.14
CA THR A 37 11.77 34.00 -19.98
C THR A 37 10.43 34.68 -20.18
N ALA A 38 10.28 35.83 -19.52
CA ALA A 38 9.22 36.82 -19.65
C ALA A 38 8.86 37.20 -21.10
N SER A 39 7.56 37.41 -21.39
CA SER A 39 7.01 38.61 -22.06
C SER A 39 5.46 38.62 -22.15
N ARG A 40 4.88 39.60 -21.44
CA ARG A 40 3.66 40.44 -21.60
C ARG A 40 2.46 39.97 -22.48
N VAL A 41 1.25 39.86 -21.91
CA VAL A 41 0.14 40.85 -21.65
C VAL A 41 -1.02 40.66 -22.64
N GLY A 42 -2.22 40.40 -22.11
CA GLY A 42 -3.46 40.48 -22.87
C GLY A 42 -4.72 40.13 -22.06
N SER A 43 -5.42 41.18 -21.61
CA SER A 43 -6.87 41.25 -21.43
C SER A 43 -7.60 40.44 -20.33
N LEU A 44 -7.97 41.17 -19.27
CA LEU A 44 -9.32 41.29 -18.70
C LEU A 44 -10.16 40.01 -18.56
N PHE A 45 -10.25 39.49 -17.32
CA PHE A 45 -11.55 39.22 -16.71
C PHE A 45 -11.52 39.56 -15.22
N THR A 46 -12.21 40.64 -14.91
CA THR A 46 -12.65 41.02 -13.58
C THR A 46 -13.60 39.96 -13.04
N ARG A 47 -13.19 39.22 -12.00
CA ARG A 47 -14.13 38.71 -10.99
C ARG A 47 -13.38 38.46 -9.68
N ARG A 48 -13.68 39.33 -8.71
CA ARG A 48 -13.38 39.11 -7.30
C ARG A 48 -13.94 37.75 -6.88
N MET A 49 -13.08 36.82 -6.51
CA MET A 49 -13.46 35.71 -5.66
C MET A 49 -12.86 35.97 -4.29
N VAL A 50 -13.68 36.51 -3.39
CA VAL A 50 -13.40 36.54 -1.96
C VAL A 50 -13.31 35.07 -1.53
N VAL A 51 -12.11 34.63 -1.18
CA VAL A 51 -11.93 33.40 -0.42
C VAL A 51 -12.48 33.69 0.98
N ALA A 52 -13.77 33.39 1.17
CA ALA A 52 -14.29 33.20 2.50
C ALA A 52 -13.57 31.97 3.05
N THR A 53 -12.66 32.20 4.00
CA THR A 53 -12.16 31.16 4.90
C THR A 53 -13.36 30.66 5.71
N THR A 54 -14.16 29.77 5.13
CA THR A 54 -15.12 28.99 5.91
C THR A 54 -14.29 27.98 6.69
N SER A 55 -13.86 28.39 7.87
CA SER A 55 -13.48 27.50 8.95
C SER A 55 -14.64 26.55 9.21
N SER A 56 -14.62 25.40 8.52
CA SER A 56 -15.46 24.26 8.83
C SER A 56 -15.02 23.71 10.18
N SER A 57 -15.56 24.30 11.24
CA SER A 57 -15.63 23.68 12.55
C SER A 57 -16.40 22.38 12.40
N VAL A 58 -15.69 21.28 12.17
CA VAL A 58 -16.22 19.93 12.36
C VAL A 58 -16.58 19.83 13.83
N ARG A 59 -17.87 20.03 14.14
CA ARG A 59 -18.41 19.68 15.45
C ARG A 59 -18.35 18.15 15.51
N MET A 60 -17.39 17.65 16.27
CA MET A 60 -17.41 16.27 16.72
C MET A 60 -18.73 16.08 17.46
N SER A 61 -19.64 15.27 16.90
CA SER A 61 -20.81 14.82 17.63
C SER A 61 -20.29 14.03 18.82
N SER A 62 -20.46 14.56 20.02
CA SER A 62 -20.33 13.81 21.27
C SER A 62 -21.40 12.74 21.24
N GLN A 63 -21.10 11.58 20.66
CA GLN A 63 -21.81 10.36 20.96
C GLN A 63 -21.71 10.20 22.47
N GLY A 64 -22.86 10.20 23.15
CA GLY A 64 -22.91 9.83 24.55
C GLY A 64 -22.21 8.49 24.70
N HIS A 65 -21.10 8.48 25.41
CA HIS A 65 -20.50 7.26 25.89
C HIS A 65 -21.49 6.69 26.90
N GLU A 66 -22.43 5.86 26.43
CA GLU A 66 -22.97 4.80 27.26
C GLU A 66 -21.75 3.91 27.54
N VAL A 67 -21.11 4.18 28.68
CA VAL A 67 -19.99 3.37 29.17
C VAL A 67 -20.59 2.02 29.47
N SER A 68 -20.44 1.08 28.52
CA SER A 68 -20.61 -0.34 28.79
C SER A 68 -19.79 -0.65 30.05
N GLU A 69 -20.47 -1.02 31.12
CA GLU A 69 -19.84 -1.40 32.38
C GLU A 69 -18.75 -2.44 32.07
N VAL A 70 -17.61 -2.36 32.75
CA VAL A 70 -16.54 -3.35 32.54
C VAL A 70 -17.12 -4.71 32.93
N SER A 71 -17.44 -5.51 31.91
CA SER A 71 -18.07 -6.81 32.08
C SER A 71 -17.18 -7.71 32.93
N ASP A 72 -17.77 -8.37 33.91
CA ASP A 72 -17.12 -9.38 34.72
C ASP A 72 -16.58 -10.51 33.83
N LEU A 73 -15.26 -10.61 33.73
CA LEU A 73 -14.56 -11.60 32.90
C LEU A 73 -14.57 -13.01 33.51
N SER A 74 -15.05 -13.17 34.74
CA SER A 74 -15.21 -14.49 35.38
C SER A 74 -16.46 -15.25 34.91
N VAL A 75 -17.39 -14.57 34.25
CA VAL A 75 -18.66 -15.10 33.74
C VAL A 75 -18.58 -15.22 32.21
N PRO A 76 -19.22 -16.24 31.60
CA PRO A 76 -19.27 -16.37 30.14
C PRO A 76 -19.80 -15.09 29.46
N MET A 77 -19.07 -14.64 28.42
CA MET A 77 -19.39 -13.45 27.65
C MET A 77 -20.09 -13.82 26.36
N TYR A 78 -21.13 -13.07 26.00
CA TYR A 78 -21.77 -13.18 24.69
C TYR A 78 -20.76 -12.85 23.58
N CYS A 79 -20.63 -13.72 22.57
CA CYS A 79 -19.85 -13.42 21.37
C CYS A 79 -20.50 -13.99 20.10
N ASP A 80 -20.66 -13.14 19.09
CA ASP A 80 -21.08 -13.55 17.75
C ASP A 80 -19.88 -14.18 17.04
N ARG A 81 -19.82 -15.51 16.97
CA ARG A 81 -18.78 -16.22 16.22
C ARG A 81 -19.34 -17.29 15.29
N LEU A 82 -18.66 -17.52 14.17
CA LEU A 82 -19.11 -18.46 13.14
C LEU A 82 -18.90 -19.93 13.52
N ASP A 83 -17.89 -20.21 14.33
CA ASP A 83 -17.53 -21.54 14.85
C ASP A 83 -18.41 -21.97 16.03
N THR A 84 -18.91 -21.01 16.81
CA THR A 84 -19.80 -21.25 17.96
C THR A 84 -21.19 -20.66 17.65
N PRO A 85 -22.07 -21.39 16.92
CA PRO A 85 -23.39 -20.89 16.53
C PRO A 85 -24.31 -20.56 17.70
N LEU A 86 -24.09 -21.22 18.85
CA LEU A 86 -24.91 -21.12 20.04
C LEU A 86 -24.01 -20.62 21.18
N PRO A 87 -24.04 -19.32 21.50
CA PRO A 87 -23.26 -18.77 22.60
C PRO A 87 -23.83 -19.24 23.95
N ASP A 88 -22.95 -19.34 24.96
CA ASP A 88 -23.31 -19.82 26.31
C ASP A 88 -24.31 -18.91 27.05
N LYS A 89 -24.42 -17.66 26.59
CA LYS A 89 -25.25 -16.60 27.16
C LYS A 89 -26.06 -15.94 26.04
N PRO A 90 -27.32 -15.52 26.27
CA PRO A 90 -28.08 -14.73 25.29
C PRO A 90 -27.53 -13.30 25.15
N TYR A 91 -27.90 -12.62 24.07
CA TYR A 91 -27.48 -11.23 23.85
C TYR A 91 -28.03 -10.26 24.91
N GLN A 92 -29.31 -10.39 25.26
CA GLN A 92 -29.92 -9.58 26.31
C GLN A 92 -30.15 -10.40 27.60
N ASP A 93 -29.64 -9.88 28.72
CA ASP A 93 -29.85 -10.45 30.05
C ASP A 93 -31.10 -9.90 30.74
N ALA A 94 -31.31 -8.59 30.61
CA ALA A 94 -32.39 -7.87 31.30
C ALA A 94 -33.59 -7.73 30.37
N LEU A 95 -34.58 -8.60 30.58
CA LEU A 95 -35.83 -8.61 29.80
C LEU A 95 -36.81 -7.55 30.31
N SER A 96 -37.33 -6.74 29.39
CA SER A 96 -38.50 -5.89 29.62
C SER A 96 -39.78 -6.70 29.84
N VAL A 97 -40.85 -6.06 30.31
CA VAL A 97 -42.14 -6.74 30.54
C VAL A 97 -42.67 -7.38 29.25
N ALA A 98 -42.58 -6.68 28.13
CA ALA A 98 -43.02 -7.17 26.83
C ALA A 98 -42.19 -8.38 26.34
N GLU A 99 -40.88 -8.39 26.58
CA GLU A 99 -40.01 -9.51 26.20
C GLU A 99 -40.22 -10.73 27.10
N LYS A 100 -40.57 -10.53 28.38
CA LYS A 100 -40.98 -11.61 29.28
C LYS A 100 -42.28 -12.27 28.81
N ASP A 101 -43.25 -11.48 28.35
CA ASP A 101 -44.49 -12.00 27.75
C ASP A 101 -44.19 -12.78 26.46
N LEU A 102 -43.24 -12.30 25.64
CA LEU A 102 -42.77 -12.99 24.44
C LEU A 102 -42.11 -14.35 24.78
N LYS A 103 -41.28 -14.39 25.84
CA LYS A 103 -40.69 -15.64 26.37
C LYS A 103 -41.73 -16.60 26.94
N GLN A 104 -42.85 -16.09 27.47
CA GLN A 104 -43.96 -16.94 27.90
C GLN A 104 -44.72 -17.52 26.70
N LYS A 105 -44.91 -16.73 25.62
CA LYS A 105 -45.48 -17.21 24.35
C LYS A 105 -44.58 -18.26 23.66
N GLU A 106 -43.26 -18.15 23.78
CA GLU A 106 -42.27 -19.09 23.22
C GLU A 106 -42.51 -20.55 23.68
N LYS A 107 -43.04 -20.75 24.89
CA LYS A 107 -43.35 -22.07 25.46
C LYS A 107 -44.55 -22.76 24.78
N GLY A 108 -45.36 -22.01 24.03
CA GLY A 108 -46.52 -22.52 23.29
C GLY A 108 -46.18 -23.03 21.88
N PRO A 109 -47.20 -23.35 21.05
CA PRO A 109 -46.98 -23.81 19.68
C PRO A 109 -46.53 -22.66 18.75
N TRP A 110 -45.35 -22.80 18.13
CA TRP A 110 -44.74 -21.79 17.25
C TRP A 110 -45.49 -21.54 15.94
N GLY A 111 -46.45 -22.42 15.59
CA GLY A 111 -47.34 -22.22 14.44
C GLY A 111 -48.33 -21.05 14.64
N GLN A 112 -48.63 -20.67 15.88
CA GLN A 112 -49.57 -19.58 16.21
C GLN A 112 -48.86 -18.23 16.43
N MET A 113 -47.53 -18.20 16.34
CA MET A 113 -46.71 -17.00 16.59
C MET A 113 -46.49 -16.23 15.29
N SER A 114 -46.61 -14.90 15.35
CA SER A 114 -46.36 -14.02 14.21
C SER A 114 -44.89 -14.08 13.78
N ASN A 115 -44.60 -13.73 12.53
CA ASN A 115 -43.21 -13.68 12.05
C ASN A 115 -42.39 -12.59 12.75
N GLU A 116 -43.04 -11.50 13.16
CA GLU A 116 -42.45 -10.40 13.92
C GLU A 116 -42.03 -10.85 15.32
N ASP A 117 -42.89 -11.61 16.00
CA ASP A 117 -42.61 -12.15 17.34
C ASP A 117 -41.43 -13.14 17.28
N LYS A 118 -41.32 -13.95 16.21
CA LYS A 118 -40.17 -14.85 15.98
C LYS A 118 -38.87 -14.06 15.75
N LEU A 119 -38.94 -12.96 14.98
CA LEU A 119 -37.79 -12.11 14.73
C LEU A 119 -37.35 -11.37 16.00
N ALA A 120 -38.29 -10.93 16.84
CA ALA A 120 -38.02 -10.34 18.14
C ALA A 120 -37.33 -11.33 19.08
N LEU A 121 -37.79 -12.59 19.14
CA LEU A 121 -37.10 -13.66 19.90
C LEU A 121 -35.68 -13.90 19.40
N TYR A 122 -35.48 -13.84 18.08
CA TYR A 122 -34.15 -13.98 17.49
C TYR A 122 -33.23 -12.84 17.92
N ARG A 123 -33.65 -11.57 17.81
CA ARG A 123 -32.86 -10.39 18.20
C ARG A 123 -32.62 -10.28 19.71
N LEU A 124 -33.48 -10.91 20.51
CA LEU A 124 -33.30 -11.02 21.95
C LEU A 124 -32.19 -12.02 22.31
N SER A 125 -32.10 -13.11 21.56
CA SER A 125 -31.12 -14.19 21.80
C SER A 125 -29.78 -13.90 21.11
N PHE A 126 -29.80 -13.33 19.91
CA PHE A 126 -28.65 -13.06 19.07
C PHE A 126 -28.59 -11.60 18.63
N ARG A 127 -27.40 -11.00 18.67
CA ARG A 127 -27.17 -9.64 18.19
C ARG A 127 -27.16 -9.56 16.67
N GLN A 128 -26.30 -10.36 16.03
CA GLN A 128 -26.08 -10.34 14.58
C GLN A 128 -26.56 -11.61 13.90
N THR A 129 -27.04 -11.48 12.67
CA THR A 129 -27.31 -12.65 11.82
C THR A 129 -26.04 -13.16 11.15
N TYR A 130 -26.03 -14.43 10.71
CA TYR A 130 -24.91 -14.99 9.94
C TYR A 130 -24.57 -14.19 8.68
N ALA A 131 -25.55 -13.53 8.06
CA ALA A 131 -25.33 -12.67 6.91
C ALA A 131 -24.62 -11.36 7.31
N GLU A 132 -25.03 -10.76 8.43
CA GLU A 132 -24.39 -9.56 8.99
C GLU A 132 -22.95 -9.86 9.43
N MET A 133 -22.71 -11.01 10.09
CA MET A 133 -21.37 -11.42 10.53
C MET A 133 -20.42 -11.72 9.36
N LYS A 134 -20.94 -12.25 8.25
CA LYS A 134 -20.15 -12.54 7.04
C LYS A 134 -20.00 -11.33 6.11
N HIS A 135 -20.56 -10.18 6.46
CA HIS A 135 -20.49 -9.00 5.62
C HIS A 135 -19.02 -8.56 5.42
N PRO A 136 -18.52 -8.52 4.16
CA PRO A 136 -17.13 -8.18 3.92
C PRO A 136 -16.86 -6.69 4.22
N THR A 137 -15.74 -6.40 4.89
CA THR A 137 -15.31 -5.02 5.15
C THR A 137 -14.30 -4.54 4.10
N GLY A 138 -14.30 -3.24 3.83
CA GLY A 138 -13.39 -2.60 2.86
C GLY A 138 -12.01 -2.24 3.44
N GLU A 139 -11.69 -2.69 4.65
CA GLU A 139 -10.51 -2.30 5.43
C GLU A 139 -9.19 -2.67 4.76
N TRP A 140 -9.17 -3.75 3.97
CA TRP A 140 -7.96 -4.13 3.21
C TRP A 140 -7.45 -3.00 2.30
N LYS A 141 -8.36 -2.15 1.80
CA LYS A 141 -7.99 -1.01 0.94
C LYS A 141 -7.23 0.06 1.72
N THR A 142 -7.62 0.32 2.97
CA THR A 142 -6.93 1.30 3.81
C THR A 142 -5.58 0.75 4.28
N VAL A 143 -5.50 -0.54 4.58
CA VAL A 143 -4.23 -1.22 4.92
C VAL A 143 -3.23 -1.13 3.76
N ILE A 144 -3.63 -1.51 2.54
CA ILE A 144 -2.77 -1.43 1.36
C ILE A 144 -2.43 0.02 1.03
N GLY A 145 -3.39 0.94 1.10
CA GLY A 145 -3.17 2.36 0.88
C GLY A 145 -2.12 2.93 1.85
N GLY A 146 -2.24 2.62 3.14
CA GLY A 146 -1.28 3.02 4.15
C GLY A 146 0.12 2.47 3.88
N MET A 147 0.22 1.18 3.56
CA MET A 147 1.51 0.53 3.25
C MET A 147 2.23 1.23 2.08
N LEU A 148 1.50 1.53 0.99
CA LEU A 148 2.07 2.20 -0.18
C LEU A 148 2.50 3.64 0.11
N ILE A 149 1.78 4.36 0.97
CA ILE A 149 2.18 5.70 1.42
C ILE A 149 3.51 5.65 2.16
N PHE A 150 3.69 4.71 3.08
CA PHE A 150 4.96 4.59 3.82
C PHE A 150 6.13 4.14 2.94
N ILE A 151 5.89 3.26 1.96
CA ILE A 151 6.90 2.91 0.95
C ILE A 151 7.27 4.13 0.11
N GLY A 152 6.29 4.92 -0.33
CA GLY A 152 6.51 6.16 -1.06
C GLY A 152 7.33 7.19 -0.27
N LEU A 153 6.98 7.42 1.00
CA LEU A 153 7.72 8.31 1.89
C LEU A 153 9.15 7.83 2.14
N THR A 154 9.35 6.52 2.31
CA THR A 154 10.68 5.93 2.45
C THR A 154 11.52 6.14 1.19
N GLY A 155 10.91 5.97 0.00
CA GLY A 155 11.56 6.26 -1.27
C GLY A 155 12.02 7.72 -1.40
N LEU A 156 11.18 8.68 -0.96
CA LEU A 156 11.55 10.11 -0.94
C LEU A 156 12.74 10.38 0.00
N LEU A 157 12.77 9.74 1.17
CA LEU A 157 13.90 9.85 2.10
C LEU A 157 15.20 9.31 1.50
N VAL A 158 15.15 8.18 0.78
CA VAL A 158 16.32 7.60 0.10
C VAL A 158 16.84 8.52 -1.01
N ILE A 159 15.94 9.15 -1.78
CA ILE A 159 16.32 10.13 -2.81
C ILE A 159 17.02 11.35 -2.17
N TRP A 160 16.46 11.86 -1.06
CA TRP A 160 17.07 12.95 -0.32
C TRP A 160 18.47 12.59 0.20
N GLN A 161 18.63 11.40 0.80
CA GLN A 161 19.94 10.90 1.22
C GLN A 161 20.92 10.81 0.04
N ARG A 162 20.46 10.31 -1.11
CA ARG A 162 21.28 10.16 -2.34
C ARG A 162 21.81 11.49 -2.87
N HIS A 163 21.04 12.56 -2.73
CA HIS A 163 21.41 13.88 -3.24
C HIS A 163 22.26 14.69 -2.27
N TYR A 164 21.96 14.65 -0.97
CA TYR A 164 22.59 15.55 0.01
C TYR A 164 23.62 14.89 0.93
N VAL A 165 23.51 13.58 1.19
CA VAL A 165 24.31 12.89 2.22
C VAL A 165 25.41 12.03 1.60
N TYR A 166 25.11 11.31 0.53
CA TYR A 166 26.07 10.37 -0.05
C TYR A 166 27.17 11.08 -0.86
N PRO A 167 28.45 10.69 -0.66
CA PRO A 167 29.55 11.22 -1.46
C PRO A 167 29.44 10.78 -2.93
N PRO A 168 30.21 11.42 -3.84
CA PRO A 168 30.31 10.94 -5.22
C PRO A 168 30.79 9.49 -5.25
N PHE A 169 30.31 8.73 -6.23
CA PHE A 169 30.73 7.35 -6.42
C PHE A 169 32.23 7.29 -6.76
N PRO A 170 32.95 6.22 -6.37
CA PRO A 170 34.37 6.09 -6.68
C PRO A 170 34.57 5.99 -8.19
N HIS A 171 35.69 6.56 -8.68
CA HIS A 171 36.08 6.55 -10.10
C HIS A 171 36.14 5.14 -10.71
N THR A 172 36.28 4.09 -9.89
CA THR A 172 36.29 2.71 -10.36
C THR A 172 34.94 2.26 -10.94
N LEU A 173 33.87 2.99 -10.64
CA LEU A 173 32.55 2.75 -11.20
C LEU A 173 32.28 3.57 -12.47
N ASP A 174 33.23 4.37 -12.96
CA ASP A 174 33.12 5.02 -14.27
C ASP A 174 33.04 3.97 -15.39
N ASP A 175 32.20 4.21 -16.40
CA ASP A 175 31.96 3.28 -17.52
C ASP A 175 33.27 2.79 -18.19
N ASP A 176 34.24 3.69 -18.38
CA ASP A 176 35.54 3.36 -18.98
C ASP A 176 36.43 2.49 -18.07
N TRP A 177 36.34 2.70 -16.75
CA TRP A 177 37.05 1.86 -15.79
C TRP A 177 36.40 0.48 -15.71
N GLN A 178 35.07 0.43 -15.65
CA GLN A 178 34.30 -0.81 -15.66
C GLN A 178 34.60 -1.64 -16.91
N ALA A 179 34.63 -1.02 -18.10
CA ALA A 179 34.97 -1.73 -19.33
C ALA A 179 36.39 -2.32 -19.32
N ARG A 180 37.38 -1.56 -18.82
CA ARG A 180 38.76 -2.05 -18.64
C ARG A 180 38.85 -3.17 -17.60
N GLN A 181 38.09 -3.06 -16.53
CA GLN A 181 38.01 -4.09 -15.48
C GLN A 181 37.38 -5.37 -16.02
N VAL A 182 36.28 -5.27 -16.77
CA VAL A 182 35.62 -6.40 -17.43
C VAL A 182 36.58 -7.08 -18.42
N GLN A 183 37.28 -6.30 -19.25
CA GLN A 183 38.30 -6.85 -20.15
C GLN A 183 39.37 -7.62 -19.37
N ARG A 184 39.91 -7.02 -18.30
CA ARG A 184 40.91 -7.67 -17.45
C ARG A 184 40.37 -8.97 -16.83
N MET A 185 39.11 -8.99 -16.39
CA MET A 185 38.48 -10.20 -15.83
C MET A 185 38.33 -11.31 -16.87
N LEU A 186 37.99 -10.95 -18.12
CA LEU A 186 37.90 -11.90 -19.23
C LEU A 186 39.28 -12.43 -19.62
N ASP A 187 40.31 -11.58 -19.63
CA ASP A 187 41.69 -11.95 -19.92
C ASP A 187 42.24 -12.91 -18.86
N MET A 188 41.91 -12.67 -17.58
CA MET A 188 42.26 -13.54 -16.46
C MET A 188 41.36 -14.78 -16.33
N ARG A 189 40.37 -14.96 -17.22
CA ARG A 189 39.43 -16.09 -17.20
C ARG A 189 38.73 -16.28 -15.84
N VAL A 190 38.24 -15.19 -15.25
CA VAL A 190 37.53 -15.24 -13.95
C VAL A 190 36.28 -16.11 -14.06
N ASN A 191 36.23 -17.17 -13.23
CA ASN A 191 35.15 -18.16 -13.16
C ASN A 191 34.73 -18.69 -14.54
N PRO A 192 35.57 -19.56 -15.17
CA PRO A 192 35.43 -19.93 -16.57
C PRO A 192 34.45 -21.08 -16.85
N VAL A 193 34.00 -21.83 -15.83
CA VAL A 193 33.14 -23.02 -16.03
C VAL A 193 31.67 -22.63 -16.13
N GLU A 194 31.15 -21.91 -15.11
CA GLU A 194 29.71 -21.55 -15.03
C GLU A 194 29.49 -20.05 -14.89
N GLY A 195 30.53 -19.30 -14.50
CA GLY A 195 30.41 -17.91 -14.10
C GLY A 195 30.61 -16.91 -15.22
N PHE A 196 31.33 -15.84 -14.89
CA PHE A 196 31.46 -14.64 -15.71
C PHE A 196 32.09 -14.94 -17.08
N SER A 197 33.28 -15.54 -17.09
CA SER A 197 34.03 -15.82 -18.33
C SER A 197 33.38 -16.92 -19.17
N ALA A 198 32.61 -17.83 -18.55
CA ALA A 198 31.89 -18.88 -19.27
C ALA A 198 30.88 -18.31 -20.29
N LYS A 199 30.31 -17.14 -19.99
CA LYS A 199 29.32 -16.42 -20.79
C LYS A 199 29.91 -15.55 -21.90
N TRP A 200 31.24 -15.50 -22.02
CA TRP A 200 31.92 -14.75 -23.08
C TRP A 200 32.40 -15.68 -24.20
N ASP A 201 32.09 -15.32 -25.44
CA ASP A 201 32.61 -15.99 -26.63
C ASP A 201 33.97 -15.37 -27.01
N TYR A 202 35.04 -16.12 -26.74
CA TYR A 202 36.40 -15.68 -26.99
C TYR A 202 36.79 -15.70 -28.47
N GLU A 203 36.09 -16.47 -29.29
CA GLU A 203 36.34 -16.53 -30.74
C GLU A 203 35.71 -15.32 -31.43
N LYS A 204 34.45 -15.03 -31.09
CA LYS A 204 33.68 -13.93 -31.69
C LYS A 204 33.84 -12.59 -30.98
N LYS A 205 34.51 -12.58 -29.83
CA LYS A 205 34.68 -11.40 -28.94
C LYS A 205 33.34 -10.72 -28.63
N GLN A 206 32.36 -11.51 -28.22
CA GLN A 206 31.03 -11.01 -27.83
C GLN A 206 30.47 -11.85 -26.67
N TRP A 207 29.47 -11.33 -25.97
CA TRP A 207 28.71 -12.13 -25.00
C TRP A 207 27.96 -13.25 -25.74
N LYS A 208 27.98 -14.45 -25.16
CA LYS A 208 27.24 -15.62 -25.67
C LYS A 208 25.73 -15.43 -25.55
#